data_AF-A0A0F2RHS6-F1
#
_entry.id   AF-A0A0F2RHS6-F1
#
_cell.length_a   1.000
_cell.length_b   1.000
_cell.length_c   1.000
_cell.angle_alpha   90.00
_cell.angle_beta   90.00
_cell.angle_gamma   90.00
#
_symmetry.space_group_name_H-M   'P 1'
#
loop_
_entity.id
_entity.type
_entity.pdbx_description
1 polymer ?
#
loop_
_entity_poly.entity_id
_entity_poly.type
_entity_poly.pdbx_seq_one_letter_code
_entity_poly.pdbx_strand_id
1 'polypeptide(L)'
;MRAMHVSTRNPDGKPYDSPTDTAEVKLVLKGIRRESARMGQTPEQADPVTADLLRTVAGGIGRGSTMGIRDAAIVLLGFASAMRRGEIAAMRVEHVIPTDKGLLIRIPLSKGDQEGEGQAVAVPMARDPGLCPVRALREWLQILRKENMLEGRVFREITTADRILPDSEGLTPESIGRIVRKRADAVGLEGRITAHSLRAGFATSALLKGAPIPKVRDHLRHTDVATTMRYFRDLERFLDHPGEGLL
;
A
#
# COMPACT_ATOMS: atom_id res chain seq x y z
N MET A 1 -13.30 32.51 8.65
CA MET A 1 -11.88 32.55 9.04
C MET A 1 -11.04 32.14 7.84
N ARG A 2 -10.31 33.08 7.21
CA ARG A 2 -9.40 32.79 6.08
C ARG A 2 -8.15 32.11 6.64
N ALA A 3 -7.84 30.90 6.16
CA ALA A 3 -6.57 30.24 6.44
C ALA A 3 -5.45 31.07 5.81
N MET A 4 -4.47 31.48 6.61
CA MET A 4 -3.23 32.07 6.14
C MET A 4 -2.48 31.03 5.31
N HIS A 5 -2.35 31.27 4.02
CA HIS A 5 -1.48 30.52 3.13
C HIS A 5 -0.03 30.88 3.49
N VAL A 6 0.69 29.98 4.15
CA VAL A 6 2.12 30.16 4.43
C VAL A 6 2.85 30.04 3.08
N SER A 7 3.42 31.15 2.62
CA SER A 7 4.24 31.18 1.40
C SER A 7 5.34 30.14 1.50
N THR A 8 5.46 29.26 0.51
CA THR A 8 6.56 28.28 0.40
C THR A 8 7.83 28.89 -0.19
N ARG A 9 7.80 30.19 -0.49
CA ARG A 9 8.91 30.93 -1.09
C ARG A 9 9.35 32.08 -0.19
N ASN A 10 10.66 32.26 -0.12
CA ASN A 10 11.31 33.38 0.56
C ASN A 10 11.03 34.71 -0.18
N PRO A 11 11.39 35.87 0.40
CA PRO A 11 11.18 37.18 -0.23
C PRO A 11 11.81 37.35 -1.62
N ASP A 12 12.78 36.49 -1.98
CA ASP A 12 13.47 36.47 -3.27
C ASP A 12 12.85 35.50 -4.29
N GLY A 13 11.71 34.87 -3.95
CA GLY A 13 11.00 33.94 -4.83
C GLY A 13 11.58 32.53 -4.92
N LYS A 14 12.58 32.19 -4.09
CA LYS A 14 13.17 30.84 -3.98
C LYS A 14 12.40 29.99 -2.97
N PRO A 15 12.28 28.66 -3.16
CA PRO A 15 11.74 27.77 -2.14
C PRO A 15 12.51 27.94 -0.82
N TYR A 16 11.83 27.93 0.32
CA TYR A 16 12.53 27.83 1.61
C TYR A 16 13.33 26.53 1.65
N ASP A 17 14.59 26.62 2.08
CA ASP A 17 15.38 25.43 2.36
C ASP A 17 14.63 24.55 3.37
N SER A 18 14.60 23.25 3.12
CA SER A 18 13.99 22.31 4.04
C SER A 18 14.66 22.48 5.42
N PRO A 19 13.88 22.66 6.50
CA PRO A 19 14.43 22.80 7.85
C PRO A 19 15.18 21.54 8.34
N THR A 20 15.18 20.48 7.54
CA THR A 20 15.91 19.23 7.79
C THR A 20 17.12 19.02 6.90
N ASP A 21 17.42 19.96 5.99
CA ASP A 21 18.50 19.79 5.00
C ASP A 21 19.86 20.32 5.43
N THR A 22 19.95 21.01 6.56
CA THR A 22 21.22 21.48 7.12
C THR A 22 22.12 20.31 7.51
N ALA A 23 23.44 20.49 7.37
CA ALA A 23 24.42 19.46 7.71
C ALA A 23 24.28 19.00 9.17
N GLU A 24 23.97 19.93 10.07
CA GLU A 24 23.76 19.71 11.50
C GLU A 24 22.56 18.79 11.77
N VAL A 25 21.41 19.05 11.14
CA VAL A 25 20.22 18.22 11.30
C VAL A 25 20.44 16.83 10.70
N LYS A 26 21.14 16.72 9.57
CA LYS A 26 21.52 15.42 8.98
C LYS A 26 22.44 14.61 9.89
N LEU A 27 23.38 15.27 10.57
CA LEU A 27 24.29 14.66 11.56
C LEU A 27 23.52 14.14 12.77
N VAL A 28 22.61 14.94 13.33
CA VAL A 28 21.74 14.54 14.45
C VAL A 28 20.87 13.34 14.07
N LEU A 29 20.18 13.39 12.92
CA LEU A 29 19.36 12.28 12.41
C LEU A 29 20.17 11.00 12.13
N LYS A 30 21.45 11.13 11.76
CA LYS A 30 22.37 10.00 11.58
C LYS A 30 22.81 9.42 12.93
N GLY A 31 23.01 10.27 13.94
CA GLY A 31 23.25 9.86 15.34
C GLY A 31 22.08 9.05 15.90
N ILE A 32 20.86 9.58 15.80
CA ILE A 32 19.63 8.91 16.24
C ILE A 32 19.49 7.56 15.54
N ARG A 33 19.68 7.49 14.22
CA ARG A 33 19.61 6.21 13.48
C ARG A 33 20.65 5.19 13.95
N ARG A 34 21.87 5.62 14.29
CA ARG A 34 22.92 4.74 14.84
C ARG A 34 22.57 4.22 16.23
N GLU A 35 22.03 5.10 17.06
CA GLU A 35 21.64 4.77 18.44
C GLU A 35 20.42 3.84 18.45
N SER A 36 19.39 4.13 17.64
CA SER A 36 18.26 3.22 17.42
C SER A 36 18.73 1.85 16.89
N ALA A 37 19.68 1.81 15.95
CA ALA A 37 20.24 0.54 15.48
C ALA A 37 21.00 -0.24 16.58
N ARG A 38 21.77 0.44 17.43
CA ARG A 38 22.44 -0.17 18.59
C ARG A 38 21.45 -0.70 19.62
N MET A 39 20.32 -0.03 19.79
CA MET A 39 19.22 -0.45 20.67
C MET A 39 18.31 -1.51 20.03
N GLY A 40 18.63 -2.02 18.83
CA GLY A 40 17.80 -2.99 18.12
C GLY A 40 16.47 -2.40 17.60
N GLN A 41 16.28 -1.09 17.71
CA GLN A 41 15.12 -0.33 17.24
C GLN A 41 15.29 0.12 15.78
N THR A 42 15.85 -0.74 14.93
CA THR A 42 15.75 -0.51 13.49
C THR A 42 14.29 -0.68 13.06
N PRO A 43 13.77 0.10 12.09
CA PRO A 43 12.47 -0.19 11.52
C PRO A 43 12.48 -1.65 11.05
N GLU A 44 11.72 -2.52 11.70
CA GLU A 44 11.54 -3.90 11.25
C GLU A 44 11.03 -3.82 9.80
N GLN A 45 11.83 -4.35 8.89
CA GLN A 45 11.36 -4.57 7.54
C GLN A 45 10.44 -5.77 7.63
N ALA A 46 9.12 -5.52 7.59
CA ALA A 46 8.16 -6.60 7.57
C ALA A 46 8.43 -7.49 6.35
N ASP A 47 8.35 -8.82 6.54
CA ASP A 47 8.57 -9.79 5.47
C ASP A 47 7.78 -9.41 4.21
N PRO A 48 8.39 -9.44 3.01
CA PRO A 48 7.65 -9.19 1.80
C PRO A 48 6.57 -10.26 1.62
N VAL A 49 5.31 -9.84 1.45
CA VAL A 49 4.21 -10.76 1.12
C VAL A 49 4.45 -11.29 -0.30
N THR A 50 4.86 -12.53 -0.45
CA THR A 50 4.89 -13.13 -1.79
C THR A 50 3.48 -13.36 -2.31
N ALA A 51 3.33 -13.55 -3.62
CA ALA A 51 2.05 -13.92 -4.22
C ALA A 51 1.43 -15.19 -3.59
N ASP A 52 2.26 -16.09 -3.06
CA ASP A 52 1.81 -17.30 -2.38
C ASP A 52 1.26 -17.00 -0.98
N LEU A 53 1.95 -16.16 -0.20
CA LEU A 53 1.42 -15.69 1.09
C LEU A 53 0.12 -14.91 0.90
N LEU A 54 0.03 -14.08 -0.15
CA LEU A 54 -1.21 -13.39 -0.50
C LEU A 54 -2.32 -14.39 -0.81
N ARG A 55 -2.04 -15.46 -1.55
CA ARG A 55 -3.01 -16.52 -1.86
C ARG A 55 -3.53 -17.16 -0.59
N THR A 56 -2.67 -17.47 0.37
CA THR A 56 -3.06 -18.02 1.68
C THR A 56 -3.99 -17.06 2.43
N VAL A 57 -3.60 -15.78 2.57
CA VAL A 57 -4.42 -14.77 3.27
C VAL A 57 -5.76 -14.56 2.55
N ALA A 58 -5.74 -14.32 1.24
CA ALA A 58 -6.95 -14.06 0.47
C ALA A 58 -7.89 -15.27 0.42
N GLY A 59 -7.35 -16.49 0.39
CA GLY A 59 -8.12 -17.74 0.46
C GLY A 59 -8.74 -17.99 1.83
N GLY A 60 -8.10 -17.53 2.92
CA GLY A 60 -8.64 -17.61 4.28
C GLY A 60 -9.72 -16.58 4.60
N ILE A 61 -9.92 -15.55 3.75
CA ILE A 61 -10.98 -14.56 3.95
C ILE A 61 -12.30 -15.12 3.42
N GLY A 62 -13.15 -15.58 4.34
CA GLY A 62 -14.52 -15.98 4.01
C GLY A 62 -15.34 -14.81 3.45
N ARG A 63 -15.79 -14.90 2.19
CA ARG A 63 -16.56 -13.86 1.49
C ARG A 63 -18.09 -14.02 1.60
N GLY A 64 -18.54 -14.74 2.62
CA GLY A 64 -19.97 -14.86 2.94
C GLY A 64 -20.55 -13.67 3.72
N SER A 65 -19.70 -12.73 4.16
CA SER A 65 -20.08 -11.57 4.94
C SER A 65 -19.60 -10.26 4.28
N THR A 66 -20.28 -9.16 4.61
CA THR A 66 -19.94 -7.80 4.19
C THR A 66 -18.51 -7.45 4.58
N MET A 67 -18.12 -7.77 5.82
CA MET A 67 -16.76 -7.58 6.33
C MET A 67 -15.74 -8.43 5.58
N GLY A 68 -16.07 -9.68 5.25
CA GLY A 68 -15.20 -10.55 4.47
C GLY A 68 -14.95 -10.02 3.06
N ILE A 69 -16.00 -9.57 2.37
CA ILE A 69 -15.91 -8.99 1.02
C ILE A 69 -15.06 -7.71 1.04
N ARG A 70 -15.29 -6.80 2.00
CA ARG A 70 -14.48 -5.60 2.19
C ARG A 70 -13.01 -5.94 2.42
N ASP A 71 -12.74 -6.85 3.34
CA ASP A 71 -11.36 -7.17 3.75
C ASP A 71 -10.59 -7.87 2.62
N ALA A 72 -11.25 -8.74 1.85
CA ALA A 72 -10.67 -9.34 0.65
C ALA A 72 -10.33 -8.29 -0.41
N ALA A 73 -11.22 -7.31 -0.62
CA ALA A 73 -10.96 -6.17 -1.50
C ALA A 73 -9.74 -5.35 -1.03
N ILE A 74 -9.63 -5.06 0.26
CA ILE A 74 -8.48 -4.33 0.84
C ILE A 74 -7.17 -5.09 0.58
N VAL A 75 -7.12 -6.38 0.90
CA VAL A 75 -5.91 -7.20 0.80
C VAL A 75 -5.46 -7.36 -0.65
N LEU A 76 -6.36 -7.78 -1.55
CA LEU A 76 -6.02 -8.01 -2.95
C LEU A 76 -5.68 -6.70 -3.67
N LEU A 77 -6.46 -5.65 -3.43
CA LEU A 77 -6.19 -4.36 -4.04
C LEU A 77 -4.90 -3.74 -3.50
N GLY A 78 -4.67 -3.82 -2.19
CA GLY A 78 -3.46 -3.30 -1.56
C GLY A 78 -2.19 -3.94 -2.13
N PHE A 79 -2.22 -5.24 -2.40
CA PHE A 79 -1.14 -5.92 -3.10
C PHE A 79 -1.03 -5.46 -4.56
N ALA A 80 -2.09 -5.59 -5.35
CA ALA A 80 -2.01 -5.39 -6.80
C ALA A 80 -1.72 -3.93 -7.20
N SER A 81 -2.26 -2.96 -6.45
CA SER A 81 -1.99 -1.53 -6.67
C SER A 81 -0.68 -1.07 -6.05
N ALA A 82 -0.09 -1.89 -5.17
CA ALA A 82 1.03 -1.56 -4.33
C ALA A 82 0.87 -0.20 -3.61
N MET A 83 -0.36 0.25 -3.35
CA MET A 83 -0.63 1.56 -2.72
C MET A 83 -0.14 1.59 -1.28
N ARG A 84 0.27 2.80 -0.83
CA ARG A 84 0.54 2.99 0.59
C ARG A 84 -0.77 2.83 1.37
N ARG A 85 -0.67 2.35 2.61
CA ARG A 85 -1.81 2.19 3.52
C ARG A 85 -2.71 3.43 3.60
N GLY A 86 -2.09 4.62 3.68
CA GLY A 86 -2.82 5.89 3.71
C GLY A 86 -3.52 6.23 2.39
N GLU A 87 -2.96 5.83 1.25
CA GLU A 87 -3.59 6.01 -0.07
C GLU A 87 -4.82 5.10 -0.22
N ILE A 88 -4.74 3.86 0.28
CA ILE A 88 -5.88 2.93 0.33
C ILE A 88 -7.00 3.50 1.21
N ALA A 89 -6.66 3.96 2.43
CA ALA A 89 -7.61 4.61 3.34
C ALA A 89 -8.24 5.88 2.73
N ALA A 90 -7.46 6.65 1.98
CA ALA A 90 -7.90 7.87 1.33
C ALA A 90 -8.63 7.64 -0.01
N MET A 91 -8.70 6.41 -0.52
CA MET A 91 -9.34 6.14 -1.80
C MET A 91 -10.83 6.49 -1.74
N ARG A 92 -11.31 7.24 -2.73
CA ARG A 92 -12.72 7.61 -2.89
C ARG A 92 -13.33 6.94 -4.10
N VAL A 93 -14.64 6.77 -4.14
CA VAL A 93 -15.33 6.03 -5.22
C VAL A 93 -15.05 6.67 -6.58
N GLU A 94 -15.04 7.99 -6.65
CA GLU A 94 -14.71 8.80 -7.83
C GLU A 94 -13.25 8.67 -8.32
N HIS A 95 -12.37 8.06 -7.53
CA HIS A 95 -11.00 7.76 -7.94
C HIS A 95 -10.89 6.44 -8.71
N VAL A 96 -11.90 5.57 -8.63
CA VAL A 96 -11.90 4.24 -9.25
C VAL A 96 -12.49 4.35 -10.65
N ILE A 97 -11.64 4.30 -11.66
CA ILE A 97 -12.04 4.41 -13.07
C ILE A 97 -12.01 3.02 -13.71
N PRO A 98 -13.17 2.44 -14.08
CA PRO A 98 -13.20 1.17 -14.80
C PRO A 98 -12.61 1.30 -16.20
N THR A 99 -11.89 0.28 -16.64
CA THR A 99 -11.41 0.13 -18.02
C THR A 99 -11.74 -1.25 -18.56
N ASP A 100 -11.52 -1.46 -19.86
CA ASP A 100 -11.58 -2.76 -20.53
C ASP A 100 -10.58 -3.77 -19.93
N LYS A 101 -9.40 -3.30 -19.52
CA LYS A 101 -8.30 -4.13 -18.99
C LYS A 101 -8.31 -4.30 -17.47
N GLY A 102 -9.13 -3.54 -16.75
CA GLY A 102 -9.20 -3.59 -15.28
C GLY A 102 -9.68 -2.29 -14.67
N LEU A 103 -8.85 -1.70 -13.81
CA LEU A 103 -9.12 -0.43 -13.15
C LEU A 103 -7.93 0.52 -13.31
N LEU A 104 -8.20 1.81 -13.43
CA LEU A 104 -7.25 2.87 -13.19
C LEU A 104 -7.67 3.60 -11.90
N ILE A 105 -6.78 3.65 -10.91
CA ILE A 105 -7.05 4.28 -9.62
C ILE A 105 -6.26 5.57 -9.53
N ARG A 106 -6.97 6.70 -9.39
CA ARG A 106 -6.35 8.00 -9.14
C ARG A 106 -5.96 8.15 -7.68
N ILE A 107 -4.81 8.76 -7.45
CA ILE A 107 -4.22 9.06 -6.15
C ILE A 107 -3.94 10.57 -6.16
N PRO A 108 -4.91 11.40 -5.74
CA PRO A 108 -4.78 12.86 -5.85
C PRO A 108 -3.70 13.45 -4.96
N LEU A 109 -3.43 12.80 -3.83
CA LEU A 109 -2.44 13.22 -2.85
C LEU A 109 -1.63 11.99 -2.43
N SER A 110 -0.32 12.04 -2.63
CA SER A 110 0.59 11.02 -2.14
C SER A 110 1.72 11.67 -1.35
N LYS A 111 2.28 10.96 -0.36
CA LYS A 111 3.40 11.47 0.45
C LYS A 111 4.64 11.85 -0.39
N GLY A 112 4.76 11.30 -1.61
CA GLY A 112 5.84 11.62 -2.55
C GLY A 112 5.45 12.59 -3.65
N ASP A 113 4.21 13.09 -3.63
CA ASP A 113 3.64 14.04 -4.58
C ASP A 113 3.40 15.36 -3.85
N GLN A 114 4.50 16.07 -3.57
CA GLN A 114 4.48 17.31 -2.79
C GLN A 114 3.85 18.49 -3.56
N GLU A 115 3.77 18.40 -4.89
CA GLU A 115 3.16 19.39 -5.78
C GLU A 115 1.69 19.10 -6.11
N GLY A 116 1.20 17.89 -5.82
CA GLY A 116 -0.21 17.52 -5.98
C GLY A 116 -0.64 17.30 -7.42
N GLU A 117 0.27 16.87 -8.31
CA GLU A 117 -0.04 16.56 -9.71
C GLU A 117 -1.02 15.39 -9.83
N GLY A 118 -1.08 14.54 -8.80
CA GLY A 118 -1.89 13.34 -8.77
C GLY A 118 -1.23 12.22 -9.57
N GLN A 119 -1.25 11.02 -9.01
CA GLN A 119 -0.72 9.83 -9.67
C GLN A 119 -1.86 8.87 -10.01
N ALA A 120 -1.60 7.93 -10.92
CA ALA A 120 -2.55 6.86 -11.19
C ALA A 120 -1.84 5.50 -11.17
N VAL A 121 -2.56 4.47 -10.73
CA VAL A 121 -2.09 3.09 -10.77
C VAL A 121 -3.08 2.22 -11.54
N ALA A 122 -2.56 1.48 -12.51
CA ALA A 122 -3.33 0.50 -13.25
C ALA A 122 -3.38 -0.82 -12.46
N VAL A 123 -4.58 -1.35 -12.28
CA VAL A 123 -4.82 -2.64 -11.63
C VAL A 123 -5.51 -3.56 -12.64
N PRO A 124 -4.77 -4.47 -13.30
CA PRO A 124 -5.33 -5.36 -14.31
C PRO A 124 -6.20 -6.45 -13.68
N MET A 125 -7.11 -7.00 -14.48
CA MET A 125 -7.82 -8.24 -14.13
C MET A 125 -6.82 -9.39 -13.92
N ALA A 126 -6.90 -10.08 -12.78
CA ALA A 126 -6.14 -11.31 -12.57
C ALA A 126 -6.79 -12.49 -13.30
N ARG A 127 -5.96 -13.46 -13.71
CA ARG A 127 -6.42 -14.71 -14.34
C ARG A 127 -7.24 -15.57 -13.38
N ASP A 128 -6.81 -15.66 -12.14
CA ASP A 128 -7.49 -16.39 -11.07
C ASP A 128 -8.63 -15.52 -10.51
N PRO A 129 -9.91 -15.92 -10.65
CA PRO A 129 -11.04 -15.20 -10.11
C PRO A 129 -10.98 -14.95 -8.60
N GLY A 130 -10.50 -15.92 -7.82
CA GLY A 130 -10.44 -15.85 -6.35
C GLY A 130 -9.42 -14.83 -5.85
N LEU A 131 -8.38 -14.58 -6.67
CA LEU A 131 -7.32 -13.60 -6.38
C LEU A 131 -7.45 -12.31 -7.19
N CYS A 132 -8.58 -12.10 -7.88
CA CYS A 132 -8.72 -10.95 -8.75
C CYS A 132 -9.06 -9.67 -7.97
N PRO A 133 -8.15 -8.67 -7.89
CA PRO A 133 -8.37 -7.44 -7.14
C PRO A 133 -9.52 -6.62 -7.71
N VAL A 134 -9.69 -6.64 -9.03
CA VAL A 134 -10.77 -5.93 -9.72
C VAL A 134 -12.13 -6.55 -9.39
N ARG A 135 -12.24 -7.88 -9.36
CA ARG A 135 -13.48 -8.56 -8.96
C ARG A 135 -13.80 -8.31 -7.50
N ALA A 136 -12.82 -8.46 -6.61
CA ALA A 136 -13.00 -8.20 -5.19
C ALA A 136 -13.45 -6.76 -4.90
N LEU A 137 -12.85 -5.76 -5.57
CA LEU A 137 -13.29 -4.38 -5.42
C LEU A 137 -14.69 -4.15 -6.00
N ARG A 138 -15.03 -4.75 -7.15
CA ARG A 138 -16.37 -4.65 -7.73
C ARG A 138 -17.45 -5.28 -6.82
N GLU A 139 -17.17 -6.43 -6.22
CA GLU A 139 -18.05 -7.06 -5.22
C GLU A 139 -18.32 -6.11 -4.05
N TRP A 140 -17.28 -5.47 -3.52
CA TRP A 140 -17.43 -4.48 -2.46
C TRP A 140 -18.24 -3.25 -2.89
N LEU A 141 -17.95 -2.68 -4.06
CA LEU A 141 -18.67 -1.53 -4.60
C LEU A 141 -20.15 -1.85 -4.90
N GLN A 142 -20.48 -3.10 -5.23
CA GLN A 142 -21.87 -3.54 -5.39
C GLN A 142 -22.63 -3.52 -4.06
N ILE A 143 -21.99 -3.84 -2.93
CA ILE A 143 -22.60 -3.69 -1.62
C ILE A 143 -22.86 -2.21 -1.33
N LEU A 144 -21.86 -1.35 -1.51
CA LEU A 144 -22.05 0.10 -1.34
C LEU A 144 -23.18 0.65 -2.21
N ARG A 145 -23.31 0.16 -3.45
CA ARG A 145 -24.43 0.52 -4.34
C ARG A 145 -25.78 0.14 -3.75
N LYS A 146 -25.92 -1.07 -3.20
CA LYS A 146 -27.18 -1.55 -2.60
C LYS A 146 -27.57 -0.73 -1.38
N GLU A 147 -26.59 -0.25 -0.63
CA GLU A 147 -26.78 0.62 0.54
C GLU A 147 -26.88 2.11 0.19
N ASN A 148 -26.86 2.49 -1.10
CA ASN A 148 -26.83 3.89 -1.56
C ASN A 148 -25.63 4.72 -1.05
N MET A 149 -24.46 4.09 -0.86
CA MET A 149 -23.24 4.69 -0.31
C MET A 149 -22.11 4.83 -1.35
N LEU A 150 -22.44 5.26 -2.58
CA LEU A 150 -21.48 5.40 -3.68
C LEU A 150 -20.72 6.75 -3.70
N GLU A 151 -20.83 7.55 -2.65
CA GLU A 151 -20.13 8.84 -2.51
C GLU A 151 -19.17 8.81 -1.32
N GLY A 152 -17.94 9.31 -1.49
CA GLY A 152 -16.94 9.40 -0.43
C GLY A 152 -15.92 8.25 -0.42
N ARG A 153 -15.39 7.90 0.76
CA ARG A 153 -14.34 6.87 0.89
C ARG A 153 -14.81 5.50 0.39
N VAL A 154 -13.94 4.74 -0.24
CA VAL A 154 -14.30 3.39 -0.72
C VAL A 154 -14.46 2.43 0.44
N PHE A 155 -13.48 2.37 1.35
CA PHE A 155 -13.52 1.39 2.42
C PHE A 155 -14.17 1.99 3.67
N ARG A 156 -15.29 1.39 4.09
CA ARG A 156 -16.12 1.83 5.21
C ARG A 156 -15.92 0.98 6.45
N GLU A 157 -16.22 1.58 7.59
CA GLU A 157 -16.33 0.87 8.86
C GLU A 157 -17.55 -0.05 8.84
N ILE A 158 -17.41 -1.20 9.50
CA ILE A 158 -18.46 -2.22 9.59
C ILE A 158 -18.57 -2.61 11.06
N THR A 159 -19.81 -2.67 11.56
CA THR A 159 -20.12 -3.08 12.94
C THR A 159 -19.82 -4.56 13.15
N THR A 160 -19.82 -5.02 14.40
CA THR A 160 -19.71 -6.45 14.73
C THR A 160 -20.89 -7.27 14.22
N ALA A 161 -22.04 -6.64 13.96
CA ALA A 161 -23.22 -7.23 13.35
C ALA A 161 -23.18 -7.27 11.81
N ASP A 162 -22.00 -7.06 11.20
CA ASP A 162 -21.75 -7.11 9.75
C ASP A 162 -22.53 -6.07 8.92
N ARG A 163 -22.84 -4.91 9.52
CA ARG A 163 -23.49 -3.79 8.85
C ARG A 163 -22.52 -2.63 8.65
N ILE A 164 -22.58 -1.98 7.49
CA ILE A 164 -21.83 -0.76 7.23
C ILE A 164 -22.34 0.33 8.19
N LEU A 165 -21.42 1.06 8.83
CA LEU A 165 -21.80 2.19 9.67
C LEU A 165 -22.40 3.30 8.79
N PRO A 166 -23.64 3.78 9.04
CA PRO A 166 -24.28 4.80 8.21
C PRO A 166 -23.45 6.08 8.07
N ASP A 167 -22.87 6.55 9.18
CA ASP A 167 -22.07 7.78 9.24
C ASP A 167 -20.56 7.51 9.06
N SER A 168 -20.19 6.42 8.39
CA SER A 168 -18.78 6.07 8.24
C SER A 168 -18.05 7.07 7.33
N GLU A 169 -17.13 7.83 7.91
CA GLU A 169 -16.18 8.70 7.20
C GLU A 169 -15.07 7.91 6.47
N GLY A 170 -15.10 6.58 6.55
CA GLY A 170 -14.15 5.66 5.97
C GLY A 170 -13.09 5.15 6.94
N LEU A 171 -12.37 4.11 6.53
CA LEU A 171 -11.32 3.50 7.36
C LEU A 171 -10.10 4.41 7.46
N THR A 172 -9.56 4.55 8.66
CA THR A 172 -8.24 5.16 8.88
C THR A 172 -7.11 4.29 8.35
N PRO A 173 -5.92 4.85 8.07
CA PRO A 173 -4.76 4.04 7.70
C PRO A 173 -4.48 2.94 8.74
N GLU A 174 -4.59 3.24 10.03
CA GLU A 174 -4.35 2.31 11.13
C GLU A 174 -5.35 1.15 11.10
N SER A 175 -6.63 1.43 10.80
CA SER A 175 -7.66 0.41 10.64
C SER A 175 -7.40 -0.50 9.43
N ILE A 176 -6.95 0.05 8.30
CA ILE A 176 -6.48 -0.78 7.16
C ILE A 176 -5.35 -1.72 7.61
N GLY A 177 -4.36 -1.19 8.33
CA GLY A 177 -3.26 -1.98 8.86
C GLY A 177 -3.71 -3.11 9.79
N ARG A 178 -4.64 -2.81 10.69
CA ARG A 178 -5.21 -3.77 11.64
C ARG A 178 -6.01 -4.87 10.93
N ILE A 179 -6.78 -4.53 9.90
CA ILE A 179 -7.52 -5.50 9.09
C ILE A 179 -6.57 -6.45 8.40
N VAL A 180 -5.56 -5.93 7.70
CA VAL A 180 -4.57 -6.75 6.99
C VAL A 180 -3.87 -7.71 7.96
N ARG A 181 -3.42 -7.21 9.11
CA ARG A 181 -2.80 -8.03 10.15
C ARG A 181 -3.76 -9.11 10.66
N LYS A 182 -4.97 -8.72 11.07
CA LYS A 182 -5.99 -9.66 11.58
C LYS A 182 -6.28 -10.80 10.60
N ARG A 183 -6.33 -10.51 9.30
CA ARG A 183 -6.57 -11.54 8.27
C ARG A 183 -5.37 -12.45 8.04
N ALA A 184 -4.15 -11.94 8.21
CA ALA A 184 -2.94 -12.75 8.16
C ALA A 184 -2.78 -13.63 9.40
N ASP A 185 -3.02 -13.07 10.59
CA ASP A 185 -2.97 -13.82 11.84
C ASP A 185 -3.99 -14.99 11.81
N ALA A 186 -5.19 -14.76 11.25
CA ALA A 186 -6.21 -15.81 11.11
C ALA A 186 -5.80 -17.02 10.23
N VAL A 187 -4.69 -16.93 9.50
CA VAL A 187 -4.14 -18.04 8.68
C VAL A 187 -2.74 -18.47 9.13
N GLY A 188 -2.35 -18.15 10.38
CA GLY A 188 -1.07 -18.58 10.95
C GLY A 188 0.14 -17.80 10.44
N LEU A 189 -0.05 -16.54 10.04
CA LEU A 189 1.01 -15.64 9.57
C LEU A 189 1.23 -14.47 10.55
N GLU A 190 1.11 -14.75 11.85
CA GLU A 190 1.18 -13.78 12.93
C GLU A 190 2.44 -12.93 12.87
N GLY A 191 2.27 -11.60 12.87
CA GLY A 191 3.40 -10.67 12.84
C GLY A 191 4.08 -10.51 11.47
N ARG A 192 3.92 -11.48 10.56
CA ARG A 192 4.65 -11.54 9.28
C ARG A 192 4.09 -10.60 8.21
N ILE A 193 2.79 -10.34 8.25
CA ILE A 193 2.11 -9.54 7.20
C ILE A 193 1.51 -8.27 7.79
N THR A 194 1.89 -7.15 7.17
CA THR A 194 1.36 -5.82 7.44
C THR A 194 0.88 -5.16 6.15
N ALA A 195 0.21 -4.01 6.25
CA ALA A 195 -0.12 -3.21 5.07
C ALA A 195 1.13 -2.77 4.27
N HIS A 196 2.28 -2.60 4.93
CA HIS A 196 3.55 -2.34 4.23
C HIS A 196 4.03 -3.57 3.46
N SER A 197 3.83 -4.76 4.04
CA SER A 197 4.20 -6.04 3.43
C SER A 197 3.47 -6.29 2.11
N LEU A 198 2.25 -5.79 1.91
CA LEU A 198 1.53 -5.90 0.62
C LEU A 198 2.28 -5.20 -0.52
N ARG A 199 2.76 -3.97 -0.26
CA ARG A 199 3.49 -3.17 -1.24
C ARG A 199 4.89 -3.73 -1.51
N ALA A 200 5.63 -4.06 -0.44
CA ALA A 200 6.94 -4.72 -0.54
C ALA A 200 6.84 -6.07 -1.25
N GLY A 201 5.75 -6.79 -0.95
CA GLY A 201 5.40 -8.07 -1.51
C GLY A 201 5.14 -8.04 -3.01
N PHE A 202 4.39 -7.04 -3.48
CA PHE A 202 4.22 -6.79 -4.90
C PHE A 202 5.57 -6.55 -5.59
N ALA A 203 6.40 -5.66 -5.04
CA ALA A 203 7.71 -5.32 -5.61
C ALA A 203 8.57 -6.58 -5.79
N THR A 204 8.69 -7.36 -4.72
CA THR A 204 9.44 -8.61 -4.67
C THR A 204 8.88 -9.63 -5.67
N SER A 205 7.56 -9.85 -5.68
CA SER A 205 6.91 -10.80 -6.58
C SER A 205 7.03 -10.43 -8.05
N ALA A 206 7.00 -9.12 -8.37
CA ALA A 206 7.17 -8.64 -9.73
C ALA A 206 8.60 -8.85 -10.22
N LEU A 207 9.59 -8.52 -9.38
CA LEU A 207 11.01 -8.71 -9.68
C LEU A 207 11.37 -10.19 -9.85
N LEU A 208 10.87 -11.07 -8.97
CA LEU A 208 11.04 -12.54 -9.09
C LEU A 208 10.46 -13.09 -10.40
N LYS A 209 9.43 -12.44 -10.96
CA LYS A 209 8.85 -12.81 -12.26
C LYS A 209 9.56 -12.15 -13.45
N GLY A 210 10.71 -11.53 -13.23
CA GLY A 210 11.51 -10.88 -14.27
C GLY A 210 10.95 -9.54 -14.75
N ALA A 211 10.06 -8.90 -14.00
CA ALA A 211 9.56 -7.58 -14.38
C ALA A 211 10.71 -6.55 -14.37
N PRO A 212 10.85 -5.71 -15.42
CA PRO A 212 11.90 -4.70 -15.45
C PRO A 212 11.83 -3.73 -14.27
N ILE A 213 12.95 -3.47 -13.61
CA ILE A 213 13.05 -2.58 -12.44
C ILE A 213 12.40 -1.20 -12.69
N PRO A 214 12.59 -0.53 -13.86
CA PRO A 214 11.92 0.74 -14.11
C PRO A 214 10.38 0.62 -14.07
N LYS A 215 9.80 -0.46 -14.62
CA LYS A 215 8.35 -0.70 -14.58
C LYS A 215 7.85 -0.95 -13.16
N VAL A 216 8.60 -1.70 -12.36
CA VAL A 216 8.29 -1.94 -10.95
C VAL A 216 8.35 -0.64 -10.15
N ARG A 217 9.39 0.19 -10.37
CA ARG A 217 9.53 1.52 -9.78
C ARG A 217 8.35 2.42 -10.12
N ASP A 218 7.96 2.48 -11.40
CA ASP A 218 6.87 3.32 -11.87
C ASP A 218 5.54 2.90 -11.24
N HIS A 219 5.26 1.59 -11.18
CA HIS A 219 4.06 1.05 -10.53
C HIS A 219 4.01 1.36 -9.04
N LEU A 220 5.16 1.22 -8.35
CA LEU A 220 5.30 1.60 -6.96
C LEU A 220 5.22 3.12 -6.78
N ARG A 221 5.52 3.92 -7.80
CA ARG A 221 5.63 5.39 -7.70
C ARG A 221 6.77 5.77 -6.74
N HIS A 222 7.91 5.12 -6.89
CA HIS A 222 9.15 5.52 -6.22
C HIS A 222 9.87 6.59 -7.02
N THR A 223 10.14 7.73 -6.41
CA THR A 223 10.93 8.81 -7.01
C THR A 223 12.38 8.39 -7.25
N ASP A 224 12.93 7.55 -6.37
CA ASP A 224 14.30 7.06 -6.45
C ASP A 224 14.35 5.56 -6.79
N VAL A 225 15.06 5.23 -7.87
CA VAL A 225 15.36 3.85 -8.29
C VAL A 225 16.03 3.06 -7.18
N ALA A 226 16.92 3.68 -6.39
CA ALA A 226 17.64 2.98 -5.33
C ALA A 226 16.71 2.38 -4.27
N THR A 227 15.52 2.96 -4.07
CA THR A 227 14.47 2.40 -3.20
C THR A 227 13.93 1.09 -3.77
N THR A 228 13.71 0.99 -5.08
CA THR A 228 13.29 -0.26 -5.74
C THR A 228 14.43 -1.28 -5.77
N MET A 229 15.67 -0.84 -5.98
CA MET A 229 16.87 -1.69 -5.96
C MET A 229 17.12 -2.37 -4.61
N ARG A 230 16.53 -1.87 -3.50
CA ARG A 230 16.60 -2.58 -2.22
C ARG A 230 15.92 -3.94 -2.29
N TYR A 231 14.71 -4.01 -2.88
CA TYR A 231 14.00 -5.28 -3.05
C TYR A 231 14.77 -6.25 -3.94
N PHE A 232 15.42 -5.73 -4.98
CA PHE A 232 16.23 -6.56 -5.89
C PHE A 232 17.48 -7.09 -5.19
N ARG A 233 18.22 -6.25 -4.46
CA ARG A 233 19.43 -6.67 -3.73
C ARG A 233 19.15 -7.69 -2.63
N ASP A 234 17.99 -7.62 -1.98
CA ASP A 234 17.60 -8.63 -0.99
C ASP A 234 17.25 -9.98 -1.65
N LEU A 235 16.71 -9.95 -2.89
CA LEU A 235 16.47 -11.15 -3.70
C LEU A 235 17.77 -11.78 -4.25
N GLU A 236 18.68 -10.97 -4.78
CA GLU A 236 19.99 -11.40 -5.31
C GLU A 236 20.87 -12.09 -4.26
N ARG A 237 20.61 -11.90 -2.97
CA ARG A 237 21.34 -12.64 -1.92
C ARG A 237 21.08 -14.15 -1.98
N PHE A 238 19.98 -14.57 -2.59
CA PHE A 238 19.56 -15.96 -2.66
C PHE A 238 19.48 -16.48 -4.10
N LEU A 239 19.24 -15.61 -5.09
CA LEU A 239 19.29 -15.94 -6.51
C LEU A 239 20.76 -15.96 -7.00
N ASP A 240 21.15 -16.97 -7.76
CA ASP A 240 22.55 -17.17 -8.22
C ASP A 240 23.56 -17.21 -7.07
N HIS A 241 23.12 -17.74 -5.91
CA HIS A 241 23.98 -17.82 -4.74
C HIS A 241 25.17 -18.74 -5.04
N PRO A 242 26.42 -18.36 -4.74
CA PRO A 242 27.60 -19.17 -5.07
C PRO A 242 27.63 -20.55 -4.37
N GLY A 243 26.76 -20.76 -3.38
CA GLY A 243 26.54 -22.04 -2.72
C GLY A 243 25.35 -22.85 -3.23
N GLU A 244 24.65 -22.40 -4.27
CA GLU A 244 23.53 -23.14 -4.86
C GLU A 244 24.02 -24.48 -5.43
N GLY A 245 23.45 -25.58 -4.95
CA GLY A 245 23.85 -26.95 -5.32
C GLY A 245 25.08 -27.51 -4.60
N LEU A 246 25.60 -26.82 -3.57
CA LEU A 246 26.72 -27.34 -2.75
C LEU A 246 26.29 -28.29 -1.62
N LEU A 247 25.01 -28.27 -1.22
CA LEU A 247 24.37 -29.12 -0.20
C LEU A 247 22.96 -29.49 -0.65
#